data_AF-A0A849C552-F1
#
_entry.id   AF-A0A849C552-F1
#
_cell.length_a   1.000
_cell.length_b   1.000
_cell.length_c   1.000
_cell.angle_alpha   90.00
_cell.angle_beta   90.00
_cell.angle_gamma   90.00
#
_symmetry.space_group_name_H-M   'P 1'
#
loop_
_entity.id
_entity.type
_entity.pdbx_description
1 polymer ?
#
loop_
_entity_poly.entity_id
_entity_poly.type
_entity_poly.pdbx_seq_one_letter_code
_entity_poly.pdbx_strand_id
1 'polypeptide(L)'
;MMQVSAEELRKAAGVFDGLVESVGRLPVIESTDGPLAGWTRSAFMAGSQTAPELDRIETVRTAAMKTVADRYTQFASLLRVSADTYTNTDTDAAAWFLAIGDFNSGEKPA
;
A
#
# COMPACT_ATOMS: atom_id res chain seq x y z
N MET A 1 -18.38 -25.21 0.32
CA MET A 1 -17.94 -23.94 0.92
C MET A 1 -16.45 -24.05 1.15
N MET A 2 -15.66 -23.15 0.56
CA MET A 2 -14.20 -23.13 0.71
C MET A 2 -13.90 -22.52 2.07
N GLN A 3 -13.52 -23.35 3.05
CA GLN A 3 -13.14 -22.88 4.38
C GLN A 3 -11.72 -22.31 4.29
N VAL A 4 -11.60 -20.98 4.32
CA VAL A 4 -10.31 -20.30 4.39
C VAL A 4 -9.77 -20.47 5.80
N SER A 5 -8.62 -21.12 5.97
CA SER A 5 -7.98 -21.37 7.27
C SER A 5 -7.14 -20.18 7.76
N ALA A 6 -6.89 -20.11 9.07
CA ALA A 6 -5.98 -19.12 9.65
C ALA A 6 -4.58 -19.14 9.00
N GLU A 7 -4.09 -20.31 8.61
CA GLU A 7 -2.80 -20.46 7.95
C GLU A 7 -2.80 -19.85 6.54
N GLU A 8 -3.90 -19.99 5.79
CA GLU A 8 -4.05 -19.35 4.48
C GLU A 8 -4.12 -17.83 4.60
N LEU A 9 -4.75 -17.30 5.66
CA LEU A 9 -4.77 -15.86 5.94
C LEU A 9 -3.38 -15.33 6.28
N ARG A 10 -2.59 -16.06 7.09
CA ARG A 10 -1.19 -15.69 7.39
C ARG A 10 -0.32 -15.75 6.13
N LYS A 11 -0.49 -16.77 5.30
CA LYS A 11 0.21 -16.90 4.02
C LYS A 11 -0.13 -15.75 3.08
N ALA A 12 -1.41 -15.37 2.98
CA ALA A 12 -1.85 -14.23 2.20
C ALA A 12 -1.25 -12.92 2.72
N ALA A 13 -1.20 -12.72 4.05
CA ALA A 13 -0.53 -11.56 4.64
C ALA A 13 0.96 -11.48 4.24
N GLY A 14 1.66 -12.61 4.25
CA GLY A 14 3.05 -12.69 3.79
C GLY A 14 3.23 -12.34 2.30
N VAL A 15 2.25 -12.66 1.45
CA VAL A 15 2.26 -12.22 0.04
C VAL A 15 2.16 -10.69 -0.05
N PHE A 16 1.30 -10.07 0.76
CA PHE A 16 1.19 -8.61 0.80
C PHE A 16 2.48 -7.93 1.29
N ASP A 17 3.19 -8.52 2.26
CA ASP A 17 4.50 -8.00 2.66
C ASP A 17 5.51 -8.04 1.50
N GLY A 18 5.53 -9.14 0.74
CA GLY A 18 6.37 -9.25 -0.46
C GLY A 18 6.01 -8.22 -1.54
N LEU A 19 4.74 -7.83 -1.65
CA LEU A 19 4.31 -6.74 -2.53
C LEU A 19 4.80 -5.38 -2.02
N VAL A 20 4.78 -5.13 -0.71
CA VAL A 20 5.35 -3.90 -0.10
C VAL A 20 6.84 -3.79 -0.42
N GLU A 21 7.58 -4.88 -0.24
CA GLU A 21 9.02 -4.93 -0.57
C GLU A 21 9.26 -4.70 -2.08
N SER A 22 8.43 -5.31 -2.93
CA SER A 22 8.53 -5.15 -4.38
C SER A 22 8.25 -3.70 -4.82
N VAL A 23 7.26 -3.05 -4.21
CA VAL A 23 6.99 -1.62 -4.43
C VAL A 23 8.20 -0.79 -4.03
N GLY A 24 8.81 -1.04 -2.87
CA GLY A 24 10.01 -0.34 -2.41
C GLY A 24 11.24 -0.48 -3.33
N ARG A 25 11.28 -1.52 -4.18
CA ARG A 25 12.36 -1.79 -5.15
C ARG A 25 12.07 -1.25 -6.55
N LEU A 26 10.91 -0.65 -6.80
CA LEU A 26 10.59 -0.09 -8.11
C LEU A 26 11.59 1.02 -8.46
N PRO A 27 12.14 1.02 -9.70
CA PRO A 27 13.19 1.96 -10.10
C PRO A 27 12.71 3.39 -9.92
N VAL A 28 13.32 4.11 -8.99
CA VAL A 28 13.18 5.56 -8.87
C VAL A 28 13.88 6.20 -10.05
N ILE A 29 13.31 7.26 -10.59
CA ILE A 29 13.99 8.00 -11.66
C ILE A 29 15.14 8.81 -11.01
N GLU A 30 15.21 8.86 -9.68
CA GLU A 30 16.13 9.68 -8.88
C GLU A 30 17.56 9.11 -8.95
N SER A 31 18.51 9.94 -9.38
CA SER A 31 19.93 9.59 -9.38
C SER A 31 20.49 9.88 -7.99
N THR A 32 20.13 9.06 -6.99
CA THR A 32 20.63 9.22 -5.62
C THR A 32 22.05 8.70 -5.43
N ASP A 33 22.58 7.96 -6.39
CA ASP A 33 23.95 7.44 -6.36
C ASP A 33 24.85 8.19 -7.35
N GLY A 34 25.95 8.75 -6.81
CA GLY A 34 26.99 9.43 -7.59
C GLY A 34 27.24 10.89 -7.17
N PRO A 35 28.19 11.59 -7.83
CA PRO A 35 28.59 12.96 -7.49
C PRO A 35 27.49 14.02 -7.66
N LEU A 36 26.30 13.61 -8.13
CA LEU A 36 25.12 14.45 -8.35
C LEU A 36 23.99 14.15 -7.35
N ALA A 37 24.23 13.29 -6.35
CA ALA A 37 23.27 12.98 -5.30
C ALA A 37 22.83 14.26 -4.57
N GLY A 38 21.53 14.54 -4.57
CA GLY A 38 20.93 15.71 -3.92
C GLY A 38 20.67 16.91 -4.84
N TRP A 39 21.04 16.85 -6.11
CA TRP A 39 20.61 17.84 -7.10
C TRP A 39 19.22 17.48 -7.65
N THR A 40 18.30 18.45 -7.69
CA THR A 40 17.01 18.28 -8.37
C THR A 40 17.23 18.14 -9.88
N ARG A 41 16.31 17.50 -10.62
CA ARG A 41 16.46 17.41 -12.09
C ARG A 41 16.36 18.78 -12.73
N SER A 42 15.60 19.70 -12.14
CA SER A 42 15.63 21.13 -12.50
C SER A 42 17.01 21.76 -12.40
N ALA A 43 17.81 21.41 -11.40
CA ALA A 43 19.18 21.90 -11.26
C ALA A 43 20.12 21.26 -12.30
N PHE A 44 19.95 19.96 -12.58
CA PHE A 44 20.74 19.25 -13.59
C PHE A 44 20.42 19.68 -15.03
N MET A 45 19.14 19.93 -15.33
CA MET A 45 18.64 20.31 -16.66
C MET A 45 18.32 21.81 -16.73
N ALA A 46 19.11 22.65 -16.04
CA ALA A 46 18.90 24.09 -16.01
C ALA A 46 18.81 24.67 -17.44
N GLY A 47 17.71 25.37 -17.74
CA GLY A 47 17.41 25.91 -19.07
C GLY A 47 16.49 25.04 -19.94
N SER A 48 16.24 23.78 -19.56
CA SER A 48 15.21 22.96 -20.20
C SER A 48 13.82 23.30 -19.66
N GLN A 49 12.85 23.50 -20.55
CA GLN A 49 11.45 23.71 -20.17
C GLN A 49 10.82 22.45 -19.55
N THR A 50 11.36 21.26 -19.81
CA THR A 50 10.82 19.98 -19.29
C THR A 50 11.29 19.63 -17.88
N ALA A 51 12.34 20.29 -17.39
CA ALA A 51 12.94 19.98 -16.11
C ALA A 51 12.00 20.10 -14.89
N PRO A 52 11.18 21.16 -14.75
CA PRO A 52 10.23 21.26 -13.63
C PRO A 52 9.14 20.17 -13.67
N GLU A 53 8.74 19.72 -14.86
CA GLU A 53 7.75 18.64 -14.99
C GLU A 53 8.31 17.30 -14.52
N LEU A 54 9.60 17.03 -14.75
CA LEU A 54 10.25 15.81 -14.28
C LEU A 54 10.36 15.74 -12.74
N ASP A 55 10.57 16.87 -12.07
CA ASP A 55 10.55 16.94 -10.59
C ASP A 55 9.14 16.72 -10.05
N ARG A 56 8.12 17.27 -10.72
CA ARG A 56 6.71 17.06 -10.38
C ARG A 56 6.31 15.59 -10.52
N ILE A 57 6.72 14.94 -11.60
CA ILE A 57 6.44 13.51 -11.86
C ILE A 57 7.05 12.65 -10.75
N GLU A 58 8.29 12.90 -10.33
CA GLU A 58 8.91 12.14 -9.22
C GLU A 58 8.13 12.31 -7.93
N THR A 59 7.75 13.55 -7.60
CA THR A 59 6.99 13.82 -6.38
C THR A 59 5.68 13.05 -6.34
N VAL A 60 4.93 13.07 -7.44
CA VAL A 60 3.66 12.32 -7.57
C VAL A 60 3.91 10.82 -7.50
N ARG A 61 4.97 10.32 -8.16
CA ARG A 61 5.35 8.91 -8.15
C ARG A 61 5.69 8.44 -6.73
N THR A 62 6.51 9.17 -6.00
CA THR A 62 6.91 8.85 -4.62
C THR A 62 5.69 8.82 -3.69
N ALA A 63 4.78 9.79 -3.82
CA ALA A 63 3.53 9.81 -3.05
C ALA A 63 2.61 8.62 -3.39
N ALA A 64 2.51 8.27 -4.68
CA ALA A 64 1.71 7.13 -5.13
C ALA A 64 2.29 5.80 -4.63
N MET A 65 3.60 5.60 -4.72
CA MET A 65 4.28 4.41 -4.20
C MET A 65 4.08 4.24 -2.70
N LYS A 66 4.25 5.33 -1.94
CA LYS A 66 3.98 5.33 -0.50
C LYS A 66 2.55 4.91 -0.21
N THR A 67 1.58 5.49 -0.92
CA THR A 67 0.16 5.17 -0.75
C THR A 67 -0.11 3.68 -1.01
N VAL A 68 0.46 3.12 -2.08
CA VAL A 68 0.29 1.69 -2.42
C VAL A 68 0.93 0.79 -1.36
N ALA A 69 2.15 1.10 -0.91
CA ALA A 69 2.83 0.36 0.14
C ALA A 69 2.04 0.40 1.47
N ASP A 70 1.54 1.57 1.85
CA ASP A 70 0.75 1.76 3.07
C ASP A 70 -0.56 0.93 2.99
N ARG A 71 -1.20 0.86 1.81
CA ARG A 71 -2.40 0.03 1.60
C ARG A 71 -2.12 -1.46 1.67
N TYR A 72 -1.06 -1.95 1.04
CA TYR A 72 -0.69 -3.37 1.16
C TYR A 72 -0.33 -3.75 2.59
N THR A 73 0.33 -2.86 3.33
CA THR A 73 0.61 -3.04 4.76
C THR A 73 -0.67 -3.14 5.59
N GLN A 74 -1.66 -2.27 5.32
CA GLN A 74 -2.97 -2.33 5.97
C GLN A 74 -3.69 -3.66 5.70
N PHE A 75 -3.68 -4.14 4.44
CA PHE A 75 -4.25 -5.44 4.11
C PHE A 75 -3.54 -6.60 4.81
N ALA A 76 -2.20 -6.60 4.82
CA ALA A 76 -1.43 -7.61 5.54
C ALA A 76 -1.75 -7.60 7.05
N SER A 77 -1.90 -6.42 7.65
CA SER A 77 -2.29 -6.27 9.05
C SER A 77 -3.68 -6.85 9.32
N LEU A 78 -4.68 -6.49 8.52
CA LEU A 78 -6.04 -7.01 8.65
C LEU A 78 -6.11 -8.54 8.52
N LEU A 79 -5.36 -9.11 7.58
CA LEU A 79 -5.29 -10.56 7.41
C LEU A 79 -4.65 -11.27 8.61
N ARG A 80 -3.60 -10.68 9.21
CA ARG A 80 -3.01 -11.22 10.45
C ARG A 80 -3.96 -11.11 11.62
N VAL A 81 -4.60 -9.96 11.82
CA VAL A 81 -5.63 -9.78 12.84
C VAL A 81 -6.72 -10.83 12.66
N SER A 82 -7.23 -11.00 11.43
CA SER A 82 -8.25 -12.01 11.13
C SER A 82 -7.77 -13.44 11.36
N ALA A 83 -6.48 -13.74 11.15
CA ALA A 83 -5.90 -15.05 11.42
C ALA A 83 -5.70 -15.31 12.93
N ASP A 84 -5.39 -14.27 13.70
CA ASP A 84 -5.19 -14.34 15.14
C ASP A 84 -6.52 -14.36 15.90
N THR A 85 -7.55 -13.70 15.35
CA THR A 85 -8.94 -13.80 15.79
C THR A 85 -9.70 -14.92 15.09
N TYR A 86 -9.01 -15.84 14.41
CA TYR A 86 -9.64 -17.00 13.77
C TYR A 86 -10.06 -18.02 14.84
N THR A 87 -11.07 -17.67 15.62
CA THR A 87 -11.81 -18.57 16.48
C THR A 87 -12.90 -19.23 15.66
N ASN A 88 -13.03 -20.55 15.83
CA ASN A 88 -13.77 -21.47 14.96
C ASN A 88 -15.31 -21.32 15.04
N THR A 89 -15.86 -20.11 15.03
CA THR A 89 -17.30 -19.90 15.23
C THR A 89 -17.85 -18.84 14.29
N ASP A 90 -18.85 -19.24 13.50
CA ASP A 90 -19.70 -18.41 12.63
C ASP A 90 -20.20 -17.11 13.29
N THR A 91 -20.17 -17.03 14.63
CA THR A 91 -20.49 -15.87 15.46
C THR A 91 -19.58 -14.66 15.24
N ASP A 92 -18.28 -14.85 15.06
CA ASP A 92 -17.37 -13.70 14.88
C ASP A 92 -17.54 -13.09 13.49
N ALA A 93 -17.70 -13.92 12.46
CA ALA A 93 -18.00 -13.46 11.10
C ALA A 93 -19.33 -12.68 11.06
N ALA A 94 -20.37 -13.15 11.77
CA ALA A 94 -21.63 -12.43 11.89
C ALA A 94 -21.48 -11.08 12.60
N ALA A 95 -20.64 -10.99 13.62
CA ALA A 95 -20.36 -9.74 14.33
C ALA A 95 -19.59 -8.73 13.47
N TRP A 96 -18.62 -9.19 12.67
CA TRP A 96 -17.87 -8.35 11.73
C TRP A 96 -18.75 -7.83 10.59
N PHE A 97 -19.64 -8.66 10.01
CA PHE A 97 -20.59 -8.19 9.00
C PHE A 97 -21.62 -7.19 9.55
N LEU A 98 -22.01 -7.31 10.82
CA LEU A 98 -22.84 -6.31 11.52
C LEU A 98 -22.07 -5.02 11.80
N ALA A 99 -20.79 -5.11 12.16
CA ALA A 99 -19.96 -3.96 12.51
C ALA A 99 -19.53 -3.14 11.28
N ILE A 100 -19.46 -3.76 10.10
CA ILE A 100 -19.06 -3.13 8.84
C ILE A 100 -20.12 -2.14 8.34
N GLY A 101 -21.40 -2.29 8.70
CA GLY A 101 -22.46 -1.38 8.26
C GLY A 101 -22.63 -1.34 6.74
N ASP A 102 -23.70 -0.72 6.24
CA ASP A 102 -23.97 -0.66 4.80
C ASP A 102 -22.95 0.25 4.07
N PHE A 103 -21.87 -0.35 3.58
CA PHE A 103 -20.84 0.31 2.77
C PHE A 103 -21.36 0.84 1.42
N ASN A 104 -22.55 0.43 0.98
CA ASN A 104 -23.16 0.89 -0.27
C ASN A 104 -24.21 1.99 -0.06
N SER A 105 -24.55 2.35 1.18
CA SER A 105 -25.57 3.36 1.48
C SER A 105 -25.19 4.78 1.04
N GLY A 106 -23.89 5.07 0.85
CA GLY A 106 -23.42 6.40 0.47
C GLY A 106 -23.67 7.50 1.51
N GLU A 107 -24.18 7.14 2.70
CA GLU A 107 -24.43 8.09 3.78
C GLU A 107 -23.15 8.30 4.61
N LYS A 108 -22.79 9.57 4.80
CA LYS A 108 -21.68 9.96 5.67
C LYS A 108 -22.11 9.73 7.14
N PRO A 109 -21.28 9.11 7.99
CA PRO A 109 -21.58 9.00 9.42
C PRO A 109 -21.71 10.40 10.04
N ALA A 110 -22.72 10.56 10.89
CA ALA A 110 -23.01 11.80 11.64
C ALA A 110 -21.83 12.24 12.52
#